data_AF-A0A2V8I7N1-F1
#
_entry.id   AF-A0A2V8I7N1-F1
#
_cell.length_a   1.000
_cell.length_b   1.000
_cell.length_c   1.000
_cell.angle_alpha   90.00
_cell.angle_beta   90.00
_cell.angle_gamma   90.00
#
_symmetry.space_group_name_H-M   'P 1'
#
loop_
_entity.id
_entity.type
_entity.pdbx_description
1 polymer ?
#
loop_
_entity_poly.entity_id
_entity_poly.type
_entity_poly.pdbx_seq_one_letter_code
_entity_poly.pdbx_strand_id
1 'polypeptide(L)'
;MEFPVDIWLRGDNHATTEMIAPVEREPRAWTDGDVAAVLIGMLRAIDRARNPGAAADRPVGLRGFSWIVDPFEPGGVVIALEMTLGAVVAGPFDVSESVLSGMIQRVMDAEKWKTGEVENWKSKSKVH
;
A
#
# COMPACT_ATOMS: atom_id res chain seq x y z
N MET A 1 7.80 -13.86 1.34
CA MET A 1 8.10 -13.47 -0.05
C MET A 1 8.70 -12.07 -0.11
N GLU A 2 9.41 -11.79 -1.20
CA GLU A 2 9.85 -10.46 -1.61
C GLU A 2 9.35 -10.22 -3.04
N PHE A 3 9.06 -8.98 -3.40
CA PHE A 3 8.61 -8.66 -4.76
C PHE A 3 9.08 -7.27 -5.19
N PRO A 4 9.34 -7.06 -6.50
CA PRO A 4 9.66 -5.75 -7.03
C PRO A 4 8.42 -4.87 -7.09
N VAL A 5 8.63 -3.56 -6.95
CA VAL A 5 7.64 -2.53 -7.24
C VAL A 5 8.25 -1.49 -8.17
N ASP A 6 7.46 -1.06 -9.14
CA ASP A 6 7.84 -0.01 -10.07
C ASP A 6 7.22 1.31 -9.64
N ILE A 7 8.04 2.35 -9.54
CA ILE A 7 7.71 3.64 -8.94
C ILE A 7 7.90 4.74 -9.98
N TRP A 8 6.85 5.53 -10.20
CA TRP A 8 6.88 6.74 -11.00
C TRP A 8 6.66 7.95 -10.10
N LEU A 9 7.65 8.84 -10.01
CA LEU A 9 7.48 10.11 -9.32
C LEU A 9 6.99 11.19 -10.28
N ARG A 10 6.15 12.10 -9.78
CA ARG A 10 5.71 13.25 -10.57
C ARG A 10 6.93 14.08 -10.97
N GLY A 11 7.05 14.31 -12.27
CA GLY A 11 8.16 15.08 -12.87
C GLY A 11 9.22 14.18 -13.50
N ASP A 12 9.20 12.88 -13.20
CA ASP A 12 10.08 11.90 -13.83
C ASP A 12 9.39 11.25 -15.03
N ASN A 13 10.20 10.86 -16.01
CA ASN A 13 9.76 10.20 -17.24
C ASN A 13 10.16 8.70 -17.28
N HIS A 14 10.68 8.17 -16.19
CA HIS A 14 11.10 6.77 -16.06
C HIS A 14 10.61 6.20 -14.73
N ALA A 15 10.50 4.87 -14.70
CA ALA A 15 10.23 4.13 -13.48
C ALA A 15 11.54 3.81 -12.76
N THR A 16 11.48 3.75 -11.43
CA THR A 16 12.52 3.12 -10.61
C THR A 16 11.96 1.88 -9.94
N THR A 17 12.75 0.81 -9.88
CA THR A 17 12.32 -0.46 -9.27
C THR A 17 12.94 -0.59 -7.88
N GLU A 18 12.12 -0.87 -6.87
CA GLU A 18 12.56 -1.23 -5.52
C GLU A 18 12.03 -2.59 -5.10
N MET A 19 12.74 -3.27 -4.19
CA MET A 19 12.26 -4.53 -3.60
C MET A 19 11.51 -4.25 -2.29
N ILE A 20 10.34 -4.87 -2.12
CA ILE A 20 9.62 -4.92 -0.85
C ILE A 20 9.88 -6.28 -0.19
N ALA A 21 10.32 -6.26 1.06
CA ALA A 21 10.70 -7.45 1.81
C ALA A 21 10.49 -7.31 3.33
N PRO A 22 10.25 -8.44 4.05
CA PRO A 22 9.52 -9.62 3.62
C PRO A 22 8.03 -9.50 3.96
N VAL A 23 7.16 -10.00 3.07
CA VAL A 23 5.75 -10.31 3.42
C VAL A 23 5.68 -11.79 3.81
N GLU A 24 4.95 -12.12 4.86
CA GLU A 24 5.03 -13.45 5.51
C GLU A 24 4.59 -14.58 4.57
N ARG A 25 3.48 -14.38 3.84
CA ARG A 25 2.83 -15.41 3.02
C ARG A 25 2.93 -15.12 1.52
N GLU A 26 2.75 -16.17 0.72
CA GLU A 26 2.53 -16.07 -0.73
C GLU A 26 1.12 -15.50 -1.04
N PRO A 27 0.89 -14.89 -2.22
CA PRO A 27 -0.33 -14.14 -2.49
C PRO A 27 -1.64 -14.93 -2.32
N ARG A 28 -1.65 -16.21 -2.69
CA ARG A 28 -2.82 -17.09 -2.50
C ARG A 28 -3.24 -17.28 -1.04
N ALA A 29 -2.31 -17.07 -0.10
CA ALA A 29 -2.50 -17.28 1.32
C ALA A 29 -2.53 -15.96 2.11
N TRP A 30 -2.58 -14.81 1.43
CA TRP A 30 -2.61 -13.51 2.10
C TRP A 30 -3.84 -13.35 2.99
N THR A 31 -3.60 -12.72 4.13
CA THR A 31 -4.60 -12.18 5.05
C THR A 31 -4.72 -10.67 4.88
N ASP A 32 -5.71 -10.06 5.52
CA ASP A 32 -5.82 -8.59 5.58
C ASP A 32 -4.56 -7.95 6.17
N GLY A 33 -3.86 -8.63 7.10
CA GLY A 33 -2.59 -8.17 7.66
C GLY A 33 -1.43 -8.20 6.66
N ASP A 34 -1.37 -9.23 5.81
CA ASP A 34 -0.38 -9.31 4.73
C ASP A 34 -0.62 -8.20 3.69
N VAL A 35 -1.89 -7.98 3.32
CA VAL A 35 -2.26 -6.89 2.39
C VAL A 35 -1.94 -5.52 2.98
N ALA A 36 -2.19 -5.30 4.27
CA ALA A 36 -1.77 -4.05 4.93
C ALA A 36 -0.24 -3.85 4.85
N ALA A 37 0.55 -4.92 5.06
CA ALA A 37 2.00 -4.86 4.93
C ALA A 37 2.46 -4.54 3.50
N VAL A 38 1.81 -5.12 2.48
CA VAL A 38 2.06 -4.81 1.06
C VAL A 38 1.80 -3.33 0.78
N LEU A 39 0.63 -2.81 1.15
CA LEU A 39 0.26 -1.42 0.92
C LEU A 39 1.22 -0.45 1.63
N ILE A 40 1.58 -0.72 2.90
CA ILE A 40 2.56 0.06 3.65
C ILE A 40 3.93 0.03 2.98
N GLY A 41 4.36 -1.14 2.50
CA GLY A 41 5.61 -1.30 1.76
C GLY A 41 5.66 -0.44 0.50
N MET A 42 4.57 -0.43 -0.29
CA MET A 42 4.46 0.36 -1.52
C MET A 42 4.49 1.87 -1.22
N LEU A 43 3.80 2.33 -0.18
CA LEU A 43 3.84 3.74 0.24
C LEU A 43 5.23 4.16 0.73
N ARG A 44 5.92 3.29 1.47
CA ARG A 44 7.31 3.54 1.90
C ARG A 44 8.27 3.59 0.72
N ALA A 45 8.04 2.78 -0.31
CA ALA A 45 8.85 2.81 -1.53
C ALA A 45 8.74 4.18 -2.23
N ILE A 46 7.53 4.73 -2.36
CA ILE A 46 7.36 6.11 -2.86
C ILE A 46 8.07 7.14 -1.95
N ASP A 47 7.92 7.05 -0.63
CA ASP A 47 8.57 8.00 0.30
C ASP A 47 10.10 7.96 0.18
N ARG A 48 10.69 6.77 0.04
CA ARG A 48 12.14 6.59 -0.14
C ARG A 48 12.63 7.03 -1.52
N ALA A 49 11.91 6.72 -2.59
CA ALA A 49 12.26 7.21 -3.91
C ALA A 49 12.37 8.75 -3.93
N ARG A 50 11.47 9.43 -3.20
CA ARG A 50 11.52 10.89 -3.03
C ARG A 50 12.57 11.35 -2.01
N ASN A 51 12.77 10.59 -0.94
CA ASN A 51 13.66 10.90 0.16
C ASN A 51 14.65 9.74 0.38
N PRO A 52 15.71 9.60 -0.45
CA PRO A 52 16.58 8.41 -0.41
C PRO A 52 17.30 8.16 0.92
N GLY A 53 17.40 9.17 1.79
CA GLY A 53 17.95 9.05 3.14
C GLY A 53 16.94 8.70 4.24
N ALA A 54 15.67 8.48 3.90
CA ALA A 54 14.64 8.11 4.89
C ALA A 54 14.88 6.69 5.42
N ALA A 55 14.64 6.49 6.72
CA ALA A 55 14.72 5.17 7.32
C ALA A 55 13.72 4.20 6.67
N ALA A 56 14.15 2.96 6.42
CA ALA A 56 13.34 1.97 5.71
C ALA A 56 12.02 1.63 6.43
N ASP A 57 12.00 1.75 7.75
CA ASP A 57 10.86 1.46 8.62
C ASP A 57 10.06 2.71 9.02
N ARG A 58 10.36 3.88 8.42
CA ARG A 58 9.68 5.13 8.73
C ARG A 58 8.16 4.92 8.72
N PRO A 59 7.44 5.39 9.77
CA PRO A 59 6.00 5.24 9.82
C PRO A 59 5.31 5.97 8.66
N VAL A 60 4.44 5.25 7.95
CA VAL A 60 3.53 5.79 6.93
C VAL A 60 2.10 5.45 7.33
N GLY A 61 1.14 6.30 6.95
CA GLY A 61 -0.28 6.04 7.17
C GLY A 61 -0.95 5.55 5.90
N LEU A 62 -1.91 4.64 6.01
CA LEU A 62 -2.73 4.17 4.90
C LEU A 62 -3.80 5.21 4.52
N ARG A 63 -3.37 6.34 3.94
CA ARG A 63 -4.22 7.46 3.54
C ARG A 63 -3.60 8.28 2.41
N GLY A 64 -4.42 9.06 1.71
CA GLY A 64 -3.94 10.03 0.71
C GLY A 64 -3.53 9.41 -0.63
N PHE A 65 -4.07 8.24 -0.95
CA PHE A 65 -3.91 7.56 -2.23
C PHE A 65 -5.23 6.95 -2.70
N SER A 66 -5.38 6.77 -4.00
CA SER A 66 -6.34 5.84 -4.62
C SER A 66 -5.63 4.53 -4.94
N TRP A 67 -6.39 3.44 -5.03
CA TRP A 67 -5.88 2.13 -5.40
C TRP A 67 -6.71 1.52 -6.52
N ILE A 68 -6.05 0.73 -7.35
CA ILE A 68 -6.65 -0.08 -8.42
C ILE A 68 -6.08 -1.49 -8.30
N VAL A 69 -6.93 -2.50 -8.47
CA VAL A 69 -6.52 -3.88 -8.68
C VAL A 69 -7.01 -4.28 -10.05
N ASP A 70 -6.09 -4.56 -10.96
CA ASP A 70 -6.41 -4.91 -12.34
C ASP A 70 -5.87 -6.31 -12.67
N PRO A 71 -6.63 -7.13 -13.42
CA PRO A 71 -6.10 -8.34 -14.04
C PRO A 71 -4.93 -8.01 -14.96
N PHE A 72 -3.89 -8.85 -14.93
CA PHE A 72 -2.73 -8.72 -15.80
C PHE A 72 -2.59 -9.95 -16.67
N GLU A 73 -2.51 -9.77 -17.99
CA GLU A 73 -2.38 -10.86 -18.95
C GLU A 73 -0.91 -11.32 -19.08
N PRO A 74 -0.60 -12.63 -19.07
CA PRO A 74 -1.53 -13.77 -19.18
C PRO A 74 -2.07 -14.33 -17.85
N GLY A 75 -1.77 -13.73 -16.70
CA GLY A 75 -2.32 -14.18 -15.42
C GLY A 75 -1.84 -13.39 -14.19
N GLY A 76 -2.68 -13.41 -13.16
CA GLY A 76 -2.48 -12.70 -11.90
C GLY A 76 -3.07 -11.29 -11.92
N VAL A 77 -2.83 -10.54 -10.84
CA VAL A 77 -3.37 -9.18 -10.67
C VAL A 77 -2.30 -8.20 -10.22
N VAL A 78 -2.36 -6.98 -10.72
CA VAL A 78 -1.49 -5.89 -10.27
C VAL A 78 -2.22 -5.01 -9.26
N ILE A 79 -1.46 -4.44 -8.33
CA ILE A 79 -1.92 -3.36 -7.46
C ILE A 79 -1.24 -2.09 -7.95
N ALA A 80 -2.01 -1.05 -8.24
CA ALA A 80 -1.50 0.29 -8.45
C ALA A 80 -1.97 1.19 -7.30
N LEU A 81 -1.05 1.90 -6.66
CA LEU A 81 -1.37 3.00 -5.75
C LEU A 81 -1.01 4.31 -6.44
N GLU A 82 -1.98 5.22 -6.48
CA GLU A 82 -1.82 6.53 -7.07
C GLU A 82 -1.99 7.61 -6.01
N MET A 83 -1.09 8.58 -6.01
CA MET A 83 -1.16 9.77 -5.17
C MET A 83 -0.69 10.99 -5.93
N THR A 84 -0.91 12.18 -5.37
CA THR A 84 -0.49 13.43 -6.04
C THR A 84 0.99 13.43 -6.41
N LEU A 85 1.84 12.79 -5.60
CA LEU A 85 3.30 12.79 -5.76
C LEU A 85 3.84 11.75 -6.75
N GLY A 86 3.04 10.75 -7.15
CA GLY A 86 3.51 9.65 -7.96
C GLY A 86 2.60 8.43 -7.91
N ALA A 87 3.04 7.37 -8.57
CA ALA A 87 2.38 6.06 -8.58
C ALA A 87 3.38 4.96 -8.26
N VAL A 88 2.89 3.87 -7.69
CA VAL A 88 3.65 2.65 -7.45
C VAL A 88 2.82 1.44 -7.84
N VAL A 89 3.42 0.53 -8.58
CA VAL A 89 2.77 -0.67 -9.12
C VAL A 89 3.51 -1.91 -8.64
N ALA A 90 2.75 -2.93 -8.24
CA ALA A 90 3.29 -4.21 -7.80
C ALA A 90 2.48 -5.37 -8.42
N GLY A 91 3.16 -6.48 -8.69
CA GLY A 91 2.57 -7.68 -9.28
C GLY A 91 3.15 -8.02 -10.66
N PRO A 92 2.54 -8.95 -11.39
CA PRO A 92 1.28 -9.62 -11.06
C PRO A 92 1.40 -10.57 -9.86
N PHE A 93 0.36 -10.61 -9.03
CA PHE A 93 0.21 -11.50 -7.90
C PHE A 93 -0.76 -12.64 -8.23
N ASP A 94 -0.43 -13.84 -7.76
CA ASP A 94 -1.27 -15.03 -7.92
C ASP A 94 -2.41 -15.05 -6.87
N VAL A 95 -3.39 -14.17 -7.07
CA VAL A 95 -4.61 -14.03 -6.28
C VAL A 95 -5.69 -13.46 -7.20
N SER A 96 -6.98 -13.77 -6.98
CA SER A 96 -8.03 -13.21 -7.82
C SER A 96 -8.27 -11.73 -7.51
N GLU A 97 -8.65 -10.97 -8.54
CA GLU A 97 -8.97 -9.55 -8.43
C GLU A 97 -10.01 -9.28 -7.35
N SER A 98 -11.10 -10.05 -7.35
CA SER A 98 -12.19 -9.93 -6.37
C SER A 98 -11.74 -10.16 -4.93
N VAL A 99 -10.84 -11.13 -4.70
CA VAL A 99 -10.34 -11.46 -3.37
C VAL A 99 -9.40 -10.36 -2.89
N LEU A 100 -8.47 -9.91 -3.73
CA LEU A 100 -7.53 -8.86 -3.39
C LEU A 100 -8.22 -7.50 -3.17
N SER A 101 -9.13 -7.11 -4.06
CA SER A 101 -9.96 -5.91 -3.91
C SER A 101 -10.76 -5.94 -2.60
N GLY A 102 -11.34 -7.09 -2.25
CA GLY A 102 -12.06 -7.27 -0.99
C GLY A 102 -11.17 -7.14 0.24
N MET A 103 -9.95 -7.68 0.20
CA MET A 103 -8.96 -7.53 1.29
C MET A 103 -8.52 -6.07 1.45
N ILE A 104 -8.15 -5.39 0.36
CA ILE A 104 -7.74 -3.99 0.39
C ILE A 104 -8.88 -3.13 0.96
N GLN A 105 -10.11 -3.34 0.52
CA GLN A 105 -11.27 -2.61 1.04
C GLN A 105 -11.41 -2.76 2.56
N ARG A 106 -11.32 -3.99 3.09
CA ARG A 106 -11.39 -4.23 4.55
C ARG A 106 -10.25 -3.57 5.32
N VAL A 107 -9.03 -3.61 4.78
CA VAL A 107 -7.88 -2.91 5.37
C VAL A 107 -8.13 -1.41 5.45
N MET A 108 -8.60 -0.79 4.37
CA MET A 108 -8.86 0.65 4.33
C MET A 108 -10.00 1.05 5.27
N ASP A 109 -11.05 0.24 5.40
CA ASP A 109 -12.16 0.52 6.30
C ASP A 109 -11.77 0.36 7.78
N ALA A 110 -10.92 -0.62 8.11
CA ALA A 110 -10.36 -0.76 9.44
C ALA A 110 -9.48 0.45 9.84
N GLU A 111 -8.69 0.99 8.91
CA GLU A 111 -7.86 2.18 9.17
C GLU A 111 -8.68 3.47 9.35
N LYS A 112 -9.77 3.63 8.60
CA LYS A 112 -10.72 4.73 8.81
C LYS A 112 -11.35 4.65 10.20
N TRP A 113 -11.77 3.46 10.62
CA TRP A 113 -12.34 3.24 11.96
C TRP A 113 -11.38 3.63 13.09
N LYS A 114 -10.13 3.13 13.03
CA LYS A 114 -9.08 3.47 14.01
C LYS A 114 -8.85 4.98 14.10
N THR A 115 -8.82 5.66 12.96
CA THR A 115 -8.61 7.12 12.92
C THR A 115 -9.78 7.86 13.56
N GLY A 116 -11.03 7.48 13.25
CA GLY A 116 -12.23 8.10 13.82
C GLY A 116 -12.37 7.89 15.34
N GLU A 117 -11.99 6.72 15.86
CA GLU A 117 -11.99 6.47 17.31
C GLU A 117 -11.02 7.39 18.06
N VAL A 118 -9.81 7.58 17.52
CA VAL A 118 -8.78 8.46 18.13
C VAL A 118 -9.25 9.92 18.13
N GLU A 119 -9.90 10.39 17.07
CA GLU A 119 -10.45 11.74 16.99
C GLU A 119 -11.61 11.96 17.99
N ASN A 120 -12.48 10.97 18.14
CA ASN A 120 -13.58 10.99 19.10
C ASN A 120 -13.06 11.03 20.55
N TRP A 121 -12.04 10.22 20.87
CA TRP A 121 -11.40 10.22 22.20
C TRP A 121 -10.75 11.57 22.54
N LYS A 122 -9.99 12.16 21.59
CA LYS A 122 -9.36 13.48 21.77
C LYS A 122 -10.39 14.59 22.00
N SER A 123 -11.53 14.50 21.31
CA SER A 123 -12.62 15.46 21.47
C SER A 123 -13.24 15.40 22.88
N LYS A 124 -13.48 14.20 23.42
CA LYS A 124 -14.00 14.02 24.79
C LYS A 124 -13.02 14.44 25.88
N SER A 125 -11.72 14.27 25.65
CA SER A 125 -10.67 14.58 26.64
C SER A 125 -10.36 16.08 26.77
N LYS A 126 -10.76 16.93 25.81
CA LYS A 126 -10.57 18.38 25.85
C LYS A 126 -11.67 19.15 26.62
N VAL A 127 -12.69 18.45 27.13
CA VAL A 127 -13.87 19.06 27.79
C VAL A 127 -13.73 19.11 29.32
N HIS A 128 -12.52 18.92 29.86
CA HIS A 128 -12.24 19.01 31.30
C HIS A 128 -11.04 19.91 31.58
#